data_AF-A0A8T5MBC7-F1
#
_entry.id   AF-A0A8T5MBC7-F1
#
_cell.length_a   1.000
_cell.length_b   1.000
_cell.length_c   1.000
_cell.angle_alpha   90.00
_cell.angle_beta   90.00
_cell.angle_gamma   90.00
#
_symmetry.space_group_name_H-M   'P 1'
#
loop_
_entity.id
_entity.type
_entity.pdbx_description
1 polymer ?
#
loop_
_entity_poly.entity_id
_entity_poly.type
_entity_poly.pdbx_seq_one_letter_code
_entity_poly.pdbx_strand_id
1 'polypeptide(L)'
;MTFTPVEVIALIVVIAAVVKMIVLLVNPRAWIGFAKGVYAKTGLVQMVGLILAAVVLYYLLQEITIVQVMAVVAFTALLVMVGLAPEIGHFVKKYEAQIKKGTLWKQYWLYTLIWIVLVLWAAKELLL
;
A
#
# COMPACT_ATOMS: atom_id res chain seq x y z
N MET A 1 -0.83 -24.80 18.38
CA MET A 1 -1.44 -24.48 17.07
C MET A 1 -0.40 -23.73 16.27
N THR A 2 -0.16 -24.13 15.03
CA THR A 2 0.82 -23.47 14.14
C THR A 2 0.04 -22.50 13.27
N PHE A 3 0.43 -21.22 13.27
CA PHE A 3 -0.25 -20.20 12.47
C PHE A 3 -0.04 -20.44 10.97
N THR A 4 -1.08 -20.19 10.16
CA THR A 4 -0.96 -20.17 8.70
C THR A 4 -0.21 -18.92 8.22
N PRO A 5 0.34 -18.88 7.00
CA PRO A 5 1.00 -17.68 6.48
C PRO A 5 0.13 -16.42 6.53
N VAL A 6 -1.16 -16.54 6.20
CA VAL A 6 -2.13 -15.44 6.26
C VAL A 6 -2.34 -14.97 7.69
N GLU A 7 -2.47 -15.89 8.65
CA GLU A 7 -2.62 -15.54 10.07
C GLU A 7 -1.39 -14.81 10.62
N VAL A 8 -0.18 -15.22 10.21
CA VAL A 8 1.06 -14.52 10.58
C VAL A 8 1.07 -13.09 10.03
N ILE A 9 0.71 -12.90 8.76
CA ILE A 9 0.62 -11.57 8.15
C ILE A 9 -0.42 -10.71 8.88
N ALA A 10 -1.59 -11.28 9.15
CA ALA A 10 -2.66 -10.58 9.88
C ALA A 10 -2.21 -10.19 11.29
N LEU A 11 -1.53 -11.09 12.01
CA LEU A 11 -1.01 -10.83 13.35
C LEU A 11 -0.01 -9.67 13.35
N ILE A 12 0.93 -9.65 12.40
CA ILE A 12 1.90 -8.56 12.25
C ILE A 12 1.18 -7.22 12.02
N VAL A 13 0.18 -7.20 11.12
CA VAL A 13 -0.59 -5.99 10.83
C VAL A 13 -1.39 -5.53 12.05
N VAL A 14 -2.03 -6.44 12.78
CA VAL A 14 -2.79 -6.14 14.00
C VAL A 14 -1.89 -5.53 15.06
N ILE A 15 -0.73 -6.14 15.35
CA ILE A 15 0.22 -5.62 16.33
C ILE A 15 0.71 -4.23 15.91
N ALA A 16 1.12 -4.06 14.65
CA ALA A 16 1.57 -2.77 14.14
C ALA A 16 0.48 -1.69 14.21
N ALA A 17 -0.77 -2.04 13.88
CA ALA A 17 -1.91 -1.13 13.95
C ALA A 17 -2.21 -0.73 15.39
N VAL A 18 -2.27 -1.68 16.33
CA VAL A 18 -2.50 -1.39 17.75
C VAL A 18 -1.41 -0.47 18.31
N VAL A 19 -0.14 -0.78 18.05
CA VAL A 19 0.97 0.07 18.48
C VAL A 19 0.84 1.46 17.88
N LYS A 20 0.59 1.58 16.57
CA LYS A 20 0.39 2.87 15.90
C LYS A 20 -0.75 3.67 16.52
N MET A 21 -1.89 3.03 16.79
CA MET A 21 -3.06 3.69 17.39
C MET A 21 -2.76 4.18 18.80
N ILE A 22 -2.10 3.37 19.63
CA ILE A 22 -1.68 3.79 20.98
C ILE A 22 -0.73 4.99 20.90
N VAL A 23 0.29 4.94 20.04
CA VAL A 23 1.24 6.06 19.90
C VAL A 23 0.54 7.31 19.39
N LEU A 24 -0.40 7.21 18.44
CA LEU A 24 -1.15 8.36 17.95
C LEU A 24 -2.05 8.99 19.01
N LEU A 25 -2.65 8.18 19.89
CA LEU A 25 -3.51 8.67 20.97
C LEU A 25 -2.69 9.31 22.10
N VAL A 26 -1.54 8.75 22.45
CA VAL A 26 -0.70 9.24 23.56
C VAL A 26 0.23 10.38 23.13
N ASN A 27 0.88 10.24 21.98
CA ASN A 27 1.88 11.20 21.49
C ASN A 27 1.97 11.21 19.95
N PRO A 28 1.05 11.94 19.27
CA PRO A 28 1.05 12.01 17.81
C PRO A 28 2.33 12.63 17.24
N ARG A 29 3.02 13.50 18.00
CA ARG A 29 4.29 14.10 17.56
C ARG A 29 5.40 13.05 17.46
N ALA A 30 5.45 12.10 18.39
CA ALA A 30 6.39 10.99 18.33
C ALA A 30 6.19 10.14 17.07
N TRP A 31 4.93 9.82 16.73
CA TRP A 31 4.61 9.09 15.50
C TRP A 31 5.05 9.84 14.24
N ILE A 32 4.75 11.13 14.15
CA ILE A 32 5.17 11.95 13.00
C ILE A 32 6.69 12.07 12.92
N GLY A 33 7.39 12.18 14.06
CA GLY A 33 8.86 12.18 14.11
C GLY A 33 9.44 10.86 13.59
N PHE A 34 8.92 9.73 14.04
CA PHE A 34 9.29 8.40 13.55
C PHE A 34 9.05 8.27 12.04
N ALA A 35 7.84 8.62 11.57
CA ALA A 35 7.49 8.56 10.16
C ALA A 35 8.44 9.42 9.29
N LYS A 36 8.75 10.65 9.73
CA LYS A 36 9.73 11.50 9.04
C LYS A 36 11.10 10.84 8.94
N GLY A 37 11.57 10.20 10.02
CA GLY A 37 12.85 9.47 10.02
C GLY A 37 12.87 8.31 9.03
N VAL A 38 11.79 7.52 8.98
CA VAL A 38 11.64 6.41 8.02
C VAL A 38 11.64 6.94 6.59
N TYR A 39 10.75 7.89 6.29
CA TYR A 39 10.56 8.41 4.93
C TYR A 39 11.65 9.38 4.47
N ALA A 40 12.61 9.78 5.32
CA ALA A 40 13.78 10.55 4.92
C ALA A 40 14.64 9.79 3.88
N LYS A 41 14.63 8.45 3.93
CA LYS A 41 15.31 7.58 2.96
C LYS A 41 14.31 7.01 1.95
N THR A 42 13.67 7.89 1.18
CA THR A 42 12.56 7.54 0.25
C THR A 42 12.88 6.37 -0.67
N GLY A 43 14.07 6.33 -1.28
CA GLY A 43 14.48 5.22 -2.17
C GLY A 43 14.59 3.87 -1.45
N LEU A 44 15.14 3.86 -0.23
CA LEU A 44 15.22 2.65 0.59
C LEU A 44 13.82 2.17 0.98
N VAL A 45 12.95 3.08 1.42
CA VAL A 45 11.57 2.75 1.80
C VAL A 45 10.79 2.19 0.61
N GLN A 46 10.95 2.77 -0.59
CA GLN A 46 10.32 2.25 -1.80
C GLN A 46 10.81 0.83 -2.13
N MET A 47 12.12 0.59 -2.10
CA MET A 47 12.70 -0.73 -2.38
C MET A 47 12.24 -1.79 -1.36
N VAL A 48 12.34 -1.48 -0.07
CA VAL A 48 11.87 -2.37 1.01
C VAL A 48 10.37 -2.63 0.88
N GLY A 49 9.58 -1.59 0.60
CA GLY A 49 8.14 -1.71 0.38
C GLY A 49 7.78 -2.62 -0.78
N LEU A 50 8.49 -2.53 -1.90
CA LEU A 50 8.30 -3.41 -3.06
C LEU A 50 8.64 -4.86 -2.75
N ILE A 51 9.76 -5.11 -2.07
CA ILE A 51 10.16 -6.46 -1.66
C ILE A 51 9.12 -7.05 -0.71
N LEU A 52 8.71 -6.29 0.31
CA LEU A 52 7.68 -6.75 1.26
C LEU A 52 6.34 -6.99 0.58
N ALA A 53 5.92 -6.14 -0.38
CA ALA A 53 4.70 -6.36 -1.14
C ALA A 53 4.74 -7.66 -1.94
N ALA A 54 5.86 -7.96 -2.61
CA ALA A 54 6.02 -9.21 -3.35
C ALA A 54 6.02 -10.44 -2.43
N VAL A 55 6.72 -10.38 -1.30
CA VAL A 55 6.77 -11.46 -0.30
C VAL A 55 5.37 -11.71 0.29
N VAL A 56 4.66 -10.65 0.69
CA VAL A 56 3.30 -10.77 1.23
C VAL A 56 2.37 -11.35 0.18
N LEU A 57 2.39 -10.84 -1.06
CA LEU A 57 1.55 -11.37 -2.13
C LEU A 57 1.82 -12.86 -2.39
N TYR A 58 3.08 -13.28 -2.40
CA TYR A 58 3.45 -14.69 -2.56
C TYR A 58 2.81 -15.59 -1.49
N TYR A 59 2.88 -15.19 -0.21
CA TYR A 59 2.27 -15.94 0.87
C TYR A 59 0.74 -15.89 0.86
N LEU A 60 0.15 -14.74 0.48
CA LEU A 60 -1.30 -14.63 0.30
C LEU A 60 -1.79 -15.60 -0.77
N LEU A 61 -1.08 -15.71 -1.90
CA LEU A 61 -1.45 -16.58 -3.02
C LEU A 61 -1.38 -18.08 -2.72
N GLN A 62 -0.83 -18.49 -1.57
CA GLN A 62 -0.87 -19.88 -1.12
C GLN A 62 -2.22 -20.27 -0.48
N GLU A 63 -3.00 -19.27 -0.04
CA GLU A 63 -4.20 -19.48 0.76
C GLU A 63 -5.43 -18.81 0.11
N ILE A 64 -5.23 -17.70 -0.61
CA ILE A 64 -6.29 -16.92 -1.27
C ILE A 64 -5.94 -16.61 -2.72
N THR A 65 -6.95 -16.47 -3.57
CA THR A 65 -6.74 -16.16 -5.00
C THR A 65 -6.43 -14.68 -5.22
N ILE A 66 -5.84 -14.37 -6.38
CA ILE A 66 -5.62 -12.97 -6.80
C ILE A 66 -6.92 -12.15 -6.83
N VAL A 67 -8.05 -12.80 -7.13
CA VAL A 67 -9.38 -12.16 -7.12
C VAL A 67 -9.79 -11.74 -5.72
N GLN A 68 -9.55 -12.59 -4.72
CA GLN A 68 -9.83 -12.27 -3.32
C GLN A 68 -8.91 -11.15 -2.80
N VAL A 69 -7.64 -11.16 -3.19
CA VAL A 69 -6.70 -10.04 -2.91
C VAL A 69 -7.26 -8.73 -3.49
N MET A 70 -7.70 -8.73 -4.75
CA MET A 70 -8.28 -7.55 -5.39
C MET A 70 -9.57 -7.07 -4.72
N ALA A 71 -10.40 -7.98 -4.19
CA ALA A 71 -11.59 -7.62 -3.42
C ALA A 71 -11.23 -6.88 -2.11
N VAL A 72 -10.21 -7.35 -1.38
CA VAL A 72 -9.70 -6.68 -0.16
C VAL A 72 -9.07 -5.33 -0.52
N VAL A 73 -8.36 -5.24 -1.64
CA VAL A 73 -7.82 -3.98 -2.17
C VAL A 73 -8.93 -3.00 -2.47
N ALA A 74 -10.02 -3.43 -3.11
CA ALA A 74 -11.18 -2.57 -3.39
C ALA A 74 -11.81 -2.04 -2.10
N PHE A 75 -12.04 -2.91 -1.11
CA PHE A 75 -12.52 -2.50 0.21
C PHE A 75 -11.57 -1.48 0.88
N THR A 76 -10.27 -1.74 0.86
CA THR A 76 -9.27 -0.85 1.46
C THR A 76 -9.19 0.49 0.73
N ALA A 77 -9.28 0.49 -0.60
CA ALA A 77 -9.28 1.71 -1.41
C ALA A 77 -10.45 2.62 -1.07
N LEU A 78 -11.64 2.06 -0.81
CA LEU A 78 -12.80 2.82 -0.35
C LEU A 78 -12.57 3.46 1.03
N LEU A 79 -11.95 2.75 1.97
CA LEU A 79 -11.59 3.32 3.28
C LEU A 79 -10.53 4.43 3.15
N VAL A 80 -9.51 4.21 2.32
CA VAL A 80 -8.47 5.20 2.04
C VAL A 80 -9.06 6.46 1.40
N MET A 81 -10.04 6.30 0.50
CA MET A 81 -10.75 7.42 -0.12
C MET A 81 -11.40 8.33 0.93
N VAL A 82 -12.06 7.77 1.95
CA VAL A 82 -12.66 8.56 3.04
C VAL A 82 -11.60 9.38 3.79
N GLY A 83 -10.45 8.77 4.10
CA GLY A 83 -9.37 9.45 4.81
C GLY A 83 -8.63 10.50 3.98
N LEU A 84 -8.52 10.30 2.66
CA LEU A 84 -7.78 11.19 1.75
C LEU A 84 -8.64 12.26 1.08
N ALA A 85 -9.97 12.14 1.10
CA ALA A 85 -10.87 13.07 0.41
C ALA A 85 -10.59 14.55 0.75
N PRO A 86 -10.33 14.96 2.02
CA PRO A 86 -10.02 16.36 2.34
C PRO A 86 -8.73 16.87 1.70
N GLU A 87 -7.77 15.98 1.43
CA GLU A 87 -6.43 16.31 0.92
C GLU A 87 -6.33 16.21 -0.61
N ILE A 88 -7.39 15.73 -1.28
CA ILE A 88 -7.34 15.38 -2.71
C ILE A 88 -6.98 16.57 -3.60
N GLY A 89 -7.43 17.78 -3.25
CA GLY A 89 -7.14 18.99 -4.00
C GLY A 89 -5.64 19.32 -4.07
N HIS A 90 -4.87 19.00 -3.01
CA HIS A 90 -3.41 19.17 -3.01
C HIS A 90 -2.74 18.17 -3.95
N PHE A 91 -3.16 16.91 -3.91
CA PHE A 91 -2.65 15.86 -4.78
C PHE A 91 -2.94 16.14 -6.26
N VAL A 92 -4.17 16.54 -6.61
CA VAL A 92 -4.54 16.88 -7.99
C VAL A 92 -3.64 17.98 -8.55
N LYS A 93 -3.48 19.10 -7.84
CA LYS A 93 -2.59 20.20 -8.27
C LYS A 93 -1.15 19.73 -8.46
N LYS A 94 -0.65 18.88 -7.56
CA LYS A 94 0.70 18.31 -7.68
C LYS A 94 0.84 17.46 -8.94
N TYR A 95 -0.13 16.58 -9.22
CA TYR A 95 -0.09 15.72 -10.40
C TYR A 95 -0.25 16.51 -11.70
N GLU A 96 -1.12 17.51 -11.76
CA GLU A 96 -1.24 18.41 -12.92
C GLU A 96 0.09 19.11 -13.25
N ALA A 97 0.79 19.60 -12.23
CA ALA A 97 2.10 20.23 -12.42
C ALA A 97 3.14 19.24 -12.95
N GLN A 98 3.09 17.97 -12.51
CA GLN A 98 3.99 16.92 -13.02
C GLN A 98 3.66 16.50 -14.45
N ILE A 99 2.38 16.46 -14.82
CA ILE A 99 1.93 16.20 -16.19
C ILE A 99 2.44 17.29 -17.12
N LYS A 100 2.23 18.57 -16.77
CA LYS A 100 2.72 19.70 -17.56
C LYS A 100 4.23 19.69 -17.76
N LYS A 101 4.99 19.17 -16.78
CA LYS A 101 6.44 19.02 -16.84
C LYS A 101 6.90 17.71 -17.52
N GLY A 102 5.99 16.82 -17.89
CA GLY A 102 6.31 15.50 -18.47
C GLY A 102 7.04 14.56 -17.51
N THR A 103 7.02 14.82 -16.20
CA THR A 103 7.77 14.03 -15.20
C THR A 103 6.94 12.94 -14.54
N LEU A 104 5.61 12.97 -14.69
CA LEU A 104 4.69 12.01 -14.05
C LEU A 104 5.10 10.56 -14.38
N TRP A 105 5.20 10.23 -15.66
CA TRP A 105 5.54 8.87 -16.11
C TRP A 105 6.91 8.42 -15.58
N LYS A 106 7.93 9.27 -15.66
CA LYS A 106 9.28 8.96 -15.15
C LYS A 106 9.29 8.65 -13.65
N GLN A 107 8.38 9.25 -12.89
CA GLN A 107 8.33 9.07 -11.44
C GLN A 107 7.50 7.86 -11.00
N TYR A 108 6.45 7.49 -11.75
CA TYR A 108 5.49 6.48 -11.34
C TYR A 108 5.45 5.22 -12.24
N TRP A 109 6.26 5.14 -13.30
CA TRP A 109 6.19 4.03 -14.27
C TRP A 109 6.24 2.64 -13.63
N LEU A 110 7.12 2.43 -12.64
CA LEU A 110 7.29 1.12 -11.99
C LEU A 110 6.03 0.73 -11.21
N TYR A 111 5.48 1.67 -10.45
CA TYR A 111 4.23 1.49 -9.73
C TYR A 111 3.06 1.20 -10.71
N THR A 112 2.97 1.98 -11.79
CA THR A 112 1.96 1.76 -12.84
C THR A 112 2.09 0.40 -13.49
N LEU A 113 3.32 -0.04 -13.80
CA LEU A 113 3.58 -1.35 -14.41
C LEU A 113 3.13 -2.50 -13.50
N ILE A 114 3.45 -2.43 -12.20
CA ILE A 114 3.01 -3.42 -11.22
C ILE A 114 1.48 -3.51 -11.19
N TRP A 115 0.79 -2.37 -11.18
CA TRP A 115 -0.67 -2.34 -11.23
C TRP A 115 -1.25 -2.95 -12.50
N ILE A 116 -0.68 -2.64 -13.66
CA ILE A 116 -1.10 -3.25 -14.94
C ILE A 116 -0.99 -4.77 -14.85
N VAL A 117 0.12 -5.30 -14.34
CA VAL A 117 0.32 -6.76 -14.18
C VAL A 117 -0.73 -7.35 -13.25
N LEU A 118 -0.98 -6.75 -12.09
CA LEU A 118 -1.97 -7.25 -11.11
C LEU A 118 -3.40 -7.23 -11.67
N VAL A 119 -3.78 -6.15 -12.36
CA VAL A 119 -5.11 -6.02 -12.97
C VAL A 119 -5.30 -7.03 -14.09
N LEU A 120 -4.31 -7.20 -14.97
CA LEU A 120 -4.38 -8.17 -16.07
C LEU A 120 -4.45 -9.61 -15.53
N TRP A 121 -3.72 -9.91 -14.46
CA TRP A 121 -3.79 -11.22 -13.81
C TRP A 121 -5.16 -11.49 -13.20
N ALA A 122 -5.69 -10.56 -12.41
CA ALA A 122 -7.02 -10.70 -11.83
C ALA A 122 -8.12 -10.79 -12.91
N ALA A 123 -8.02 -9.99 -13.98
CA ALA A 123 -8.95 -10.06 -15.11
C ALA A 123 -8.88 -11.41 -15.82
N LYS A 124 -7.68 -11.95 -16.02
CA LYS A 124 -7.49 -13.30 -16.59
C LYS A 124 -8.19 -14.37 -15.73
N GLU A 125 -7.99 -14.33 -14.41
CA GLU A 125 -8.58 -15.32 -13.47
C GLU A 125 -10.10 -15.17 -13.33
N LEU A 126 -10.66 -13.99 -13.64
CA LEU A 126 -12.11 -13.77 -13.62
C LEU A 126 -12.80 -14.19 -14.92
N LEU A 127 -12.09 -14.14 -16.04
CA LEU A 127 -12.66 -14.34 -17.38
C LEU A 127 -12.34 -15.71 -17.99
N LEU A 128 -11.40 -16.46 -17.42
CA LEU A 128 -11.01 -17.83 -17.80
C LEU A 128 -11.29 -18.79 -16.64
#